data_AF-A0A350C9I5-F1
#
_entry.id   AF-A0A350C9I5-F1
#
_cell.length_a   1.000
_cell.length_b   1.000
_cell.length_c   1.000
_cell.angle_alpha   90.00
_cell.angle_beta   90.00
_cell.angle_gamma   90.00
#
_symmetry.space_group_name_H-M   'P 1'
#
loop_
_entity.id
_entity.type
_entity.pdbx_description
1 polymer ?
#
loop_
_entity_poly.entity_id
_entity_poly.type
_entity_poly.pdbx_seq_one_letter_code
_entity_poly.pdbx_strand_id
1 'polypeptide(L)' 'QGGRVAILQFHGVPDTAHEWVSSSQQNFEAYLRYLKVENYRVIALRDLRKYVRTEEWPADPTAIMKKRTGG' A
#
# COMPACT_ATOMS: atom_id res chain seq x y z
N GLN A 1 19.20 -6.85 -2.93
CA GLN A 1 18.29 -5.70 -3.11
C GLN A 1 16.88 -6.27 -3.27
N GLY A 2 16.01 -6.05 -2.30
CA GLY A 2 14.66 -6.62 -2.24
C GLY A 2 14.03 -6.16 -0.93
N GLY A 3 12.82 -5.59 -0.98
CA GLY A 3 12.16 -5.04 0.21
C GLY A 3 11.54 -3.65 0.04
N ARG A 4 11.36 -3.16 -1.18
CA ARG A 4 10.53 -1.97 -1.45
C ARG A 4 9.21 -2.43 -2.06
N VAL A 5 8.13 -2.30 -1.30
CA VAL A 5 6.76 -2.60 -1.72
C VAL A 5 6.05 -1.27 -1.90
N ALA A 6 5.46 -1.02 -3.06
CA ALA A 6 4.58 0.13 -3.25
C ALA A 6 3.25 -0.13 -2.54
N ILE A 7 2.78 0.84 -1.76
CA ILE A 7 1.47 0.79 -1.10
C ILE A 7 0.55 1.77 -1.81
N LEU A 8 -0.53 1.25 -2.40
CA LEU A 8 -1.59 2.07 -2.97
C LEU A 8 -2.75 2.11 -1.96
N GLN A 9 -3.08 3.29 -1.48
CA GLN A 9 -4.18 3.51 -0.54
C GLN A 9 -5.32 4.22 -1.25
N PHE A 10 -6.53 3.67 -1.12
CA PHE A 10 -7.76 4.24 -1.63
C PHE A 10 -8.69 4.54 -0.44
N HIS A 11 -9.38 5.68 -0.45
CA HIS A 11 -10.32 6.05 0.62
C HIS A 11 -11.63 5.26 0.50
N GLY A 12 -12.19 5.20 -0.70
CA GLY A 12 -13.35 4.38 -1.03
C GLY A 12 -13.56 4.28 -2.54
N VAL A 13 -14.27 3.24 -2.96
CA VAL A 13 -14.57 2.95 -4.37
C VAL A 13 -16.05 2.61 -4.55
N PRO A 14 -16.95 3.60 -4.65
CA PRO A 14 -16.72 5.02 -4.32
C PRO A 14 -16.82 5.28 -2.81
N ASP A 15 -16.14 6.33 -2.34
CA ASP A 15 -16.46 6.99 -1.07
C ASP A 15 -17.59 8.00 -1.32
N THR A 16 -18.73 7.83 -0.66
CA THR A 16 -19.90 8.73 -0.76
C THR A 16 -19.94 9.77 0.36
N ALA A 17 -19.05 9.66 1.36
CA ALA A 17 -18.96 10.58 2.49
C ALA A 17 -17.89 11.67 2.27
N HIS A 18 -16.82 11.36 1.50
CA HIS A 18 -15.75 12.30 1.18
C HIS A 18 -15.46 12.35 -0.33
N GLU A 19 -16.33 13.04 -1.08
CA GLU A 19 -16.28 13.07 -2.55
C GLU A 19 -14.92 13.53 -3.11
N TRP A 20 -14.23 14.47 -2.44
CA TRP A 20 -12.98 15.06 -2.93
C TRP A 20 -11.76 14.12 -2.90
N VAL A 21 -11.86 12.95 -2.24
CA VAL A 21 -10.83 11.90 -2.23
C VAL A 21 -11.35 10.56 -2.75
N SER A 22 -12.58 10.54 -3.27
CA SER A 22 -13.25 9.35 -3.77
C SER A 22 -12.63 8.87 -5.08
N SER A 23 -12.57 7.55 -5.28
CA SER A 23 -12.22 6.95 -6.57
C SER A 23 -13.47 6.32 -7.17
N SER A 24 -13.74 6.56 -8.45
CA SER A 24 -14.80 5.84 -9.15
C SER A 24 -14.44 4.36 -9.32
N GLN A 25 -15.45 3.49 -9.43
CA GLN A 25 -15.23 2.07 -9.75
C GLN A 25 -14.46 1.90 -11.07
N GLN A 26 -14.76 2.71 -12.08
CA GLN A 26 -14.11 2.69 -13.38
C GLN A 26 -12.61 3.01 -13.28
N ASN A 27 -12.24 4.01 -12.48
CA ASN A 27 -10.84 4.36 -12.25
C ASN A 27 -10.10 3.26 -11.47
N PHE A 28 -10.74 2.70 -10.45
CA PHE A 28 -10.16 1.57 -9.71
C PHE A 28 -9.88 0.37 -10.63
N GLU A 29 -10.82 0.02 -11.50
CA GLU A 29 -10.62 -1.02 -12.51
C GLU A 29 -9.47 -0.69 -13.46
N ALA A 30 -9.36 0.57 -13.91
CA ALA A 30 -8.25 1.00 -14.77
C ALA A 30 -6.89 0.85 -14.08
N TYR A 31 -6.78 1.20 -12.79
CA TYR A 31 -5.54 1.00 -12.01
C TYR A 31 -5.17 -0.48 -11.90
N LEU A 32 -6.13 -1.36 -11.59
CA LEU A 32 -5.87 -2.79 -11.50
C LEU A 32 -5.49 -3.41 -12.86
N ARG A 33 -6.13 -2.95 -13.95
CA ARG A 33 -5.76 -3.36 -15.31
C ARG A 33 -4.33 -2.94 -15.64
N TYR A 34 -3.94 -1.72 -15.32
CA TYR A 34 -2.56 -1.25 -15.53
C TYR A 34 -1.55 -2.14 -14.79
N LEU A 35 -1.79 -2.40 -13.50
CA LEU A 35 -0.91 -3.29 -12.71
C LEU A 35 -0.79 -4.68 -13.35
N LYS A 36 -1.89 -5.21 -13.91
CA LYS A 36 -1.90 -6.51 -14.58
C LYS A 36 -1.11 -6.50 -15.89
N VAL A 37 -1.32 -5.48 -16.74
CA VAL A 37 -0.64 -5.34 -18.05
C VAL A 37 0.86 -5.17 -17.87
N GLU A 38 1.27 -4.38 -16.88
CA GLU A 38 2.68 -4.13 -16.55
C GLU A 38 3.32 -5.21 -15.67
N ASN A 39 2.63 -6.35 -15.49
CA ASN A 39 3.12 -7.53 -14.76
C ASN A 39 3.49 -7.28 -13.29
N TYR A 40 2.83 -6.34 -12.62
CA TYR A 40 2.95 -6.19 -11.17
C TYR A 40 2.28 -7.35 -10.43
N ARG A 41 2.92 -7.78 -9.33
CA ARG A 41 2.36 -8.76 -8.41
C ARG A 41 1.67 -8.06 -7.24
N VAL A 42 0.35 -7.92 -7.33
CA VAL A 42 -0.47 -7.54 -6.18
C VAL A 42 -0.55 -8.72 -5.20
N ILE A 43 -0.33 -8.46 -3.92
CA ILE A 43 -0.33 -9.46 -2.87
C ILE A 43 -1.35 -9.11 -1.78
N ALA A 44 -1.89 -10.15 -1.14
CA ALA A 44 -2.67 -9.94 0.07
C ALA A 44 -1.75 -9.51 1.22
N LEU A 45 -2.24 -8.72 2.17
CA LEU A 45 -1.44 -8.22 3.29
C LEU A 45 -0.81 -9.37 4.12
N ARG A 46 -1.51 -10.50 4.28
CA ARG A 46 -0.98 -11.71 4.94
C ARG A 46 0.26 -12.32 4.25
N ASP A 47 0.42 -12.09 2.95
CA ASP A 47 1.54 -12.58 2.16
C ASP A 47 2.75 -11.64 2.23
N LEU A 48 2.60 -10.43 2.80
CA LEU A 48 3.69 -9.46 2.93
C LEU A 48 4.91 -10.04 3.64
N ARG A 49 4.73 -10.93 4.62
CA ARG A 49 5.80 -11.64 5.33
C ARG A 49 6.77 -12.43 4.43
N LYS A 50 6.35 -12.75 3.19
CA LYS A 50 7.22 -13.43 2.20
C LYS A 50 8.23 -12.47 1.57
N TYR A 51 8.00 -11.16 1.70
CA TYR A 51 8.73 -10.10 0.98
C TYR A 51 9.45 -9.11 1.90
N VAL A 52 9.12 -9.09 3.19
CA VAL A 52 9.75 -8.23 4.20
C VAL A 52 10.21 -9.05 5.40
N ARG A 53 11.31 -8.64 6.02
CA ARG A 53 11.79 -9.21 7.29
C ARG A 53 10.87 -8.75 8.41
N THR A 54 10.04 -9.64 8.93
CA THR A 54 9.10 -9.32 10.01
C THR A 54 9.72 -9.45 11.39
N GLU A 55 10.92 -10.03 11.47
CA GLU A 55 11.66 -10.33 12.69
C GLU A 55 12.22 -9.05 13.34
N GLU A 56 12.30 -7.96 12.58
CA GLU A 56 12.81 -6.64 13.00
C GLU A 56 11.68 -5.62 13.21
N TRP A 57 10.44 -6.07 13.47
CA TRP A 57 9.32 -5.15 13.72
C TRP A 57 9.55 -4.41 15.05
N PRO A 58 9.58 -3.07 15.07
CA PRO A 58 9.71 -2.33 16.32
C PRO A 58 8.48 -2.54 17.22
N ALA A 59 8.70 -2.66 18.53
CA ALA A 59 7.59 -2.71 19.49
C ALA A 59 6.70 -1.45 19.41
N ASP A 60 7.28 -0.30 19.06
CA ASP A 60 6.57 0.95 18.75
C ASP A 60 6.56 1.19 17.22
N PRO A 61 5.40 1.08 16.54
CA PRO A 61 5.29 1.35 15.11
C PRO A 61 5.76 2.76 14.70
N THR A 62 5.69 3.73 15.61
CA THR A 62 6.12 5.11 15.35
C THR A 62 7.63 5.30 15.47
N ALA A 63 8.35 4.36 16.09
CA ALA A 63 9.80 4.45 16.28
C ALA A 63 10.55 4.51 14.93
N ILE A 64 10.08 3.78 13.91
CA ILE A 64 10.65 3.86 12.56
C ILE A 64 10.43 5.25 11.95
N MET A 65 9.27 5.86 12.16
CA MET A 65 8.96 7.21 11.64
C MET A 65 9.87 8.24 12.30
N LYS A 66 9.96 8.22 13.64
CA LYS A 66 10.84 9.11 14.42
C LYS A 66 12.30 8.99 14.01
N LYS A 67 12.79 7.77 13.78
CA LYS A 67 14.16 7.51 13.31
C LYS A 67 14.45 8.11 11.92
N ARG A 68 13.44 8.17 11.04
CA ARG A 68 13.58 8.67 9.66
C ARG A 68 13.43 10.17 9.53
N THR A 69 12.66 10.81 10.42
CA THR A 69 12.43 12.25 10.39
C THR A 69 13.59 13.07 10.98
N GLY A 70 14.60 12.41 11.56
CA GLY A 70 15.70 13.08 12.25
C GLY A 70 15.23 13.68 13.57
N GLY A 71 15.72 13.14 14.68
CA GLY A 71 15.85 13.95 15.89
C GLY A 71 17.03 14.89 15.74
#